data_AF-A0A9D6RB27-F1
#
_entry.id   AF-A0A9D6RB27-F1
#
_cell.length_a   1.000
_cell.length_b   1.000
_cell.length_c   1.000
_cell.angle_alpha   90.00
_cell.angle_beta   90.00
_cell.angle_gamma   90.00
#
_symmetry.space_group_name_H-M   'P 1'
#
loop_
_entity.id
_entity.type
_entity.pdbx_description
1 polymer ?
#
loop_
_entity_poly.entity_id
_entity_poly.type
_entity_poly.pdbx_seq_one_letter_code
_entity_poly.pdbx_strand_id
1 'polypeptide(L)'
;MPLIYVHLMALIVWLGGMVFFSFVAAPSIFLTLGRETAGAVVGAIFPKYFMTGYVMSSTLLLTFLFICRDNLRAFKAPLVILASCAALAFVSGMVVGEKARGIKAAMYAAAEGTEKEELKNSFHQIHRVSTAINIVILILLLVYVGYLPAVIGRG
;
A
#
# COMPACT_ATOMS: atom_id res chain seq x y z
N MET A 1 -9.61 -25.12 7.30
CA MET A 1 -9.34 -24.55 8.64
C MET A 1 -8.05 -23.74 8.78
N PRO A 2 -6.83 -24.19 8.43
CA PRO A 2 -5.62 -23.37 8.69
C PRO A 2 -5.51 -22.14 7.78
N LEU A 3 -6.04 -22.23 6.55
CA LEU A 3 -5.86 -21.21 5.52
C LEU A 3 -6.62 -19.91 5.81
N ILE A 4 -7.76 -19.98 6.51
CA ILE A 4 -8.54 -18.79 6.87
C ILE A 4 -7.77 -17.92 7.89
N TYR A 5 -7.01 -18.52 8.80
CA TYR A 5 -6.19 -17.76 9.75
C TYR A 5 -5.05 -17.02 9.04
N VAL A 6 -4.41 -17.66 8.05
CA VAL A 6 -3.40 -17.00 7.22
C VAL A 6 -4.03 -15.86 6.42
N HIS A 7 -5.22 -16.07 5.86
CA HIS A 7 -5.97 -15.05 5.13
C HIS A 7 -6.29 -13.83 6.01
N LEU A 8 -6.84 -14.05 7.20
CA LEU A 8 -7.17 -12.99 8.15
C LEU A 8 -5.91 -12.29 8.68
N MET A 9 -4.84 -13.02 8.94
CA MET A 9 -3.57 -12.44 9.37
C MET A 9 -2.99 -11.51 8.29
N ALA A 10 -2.99 -11.95 7.03
CA ALA A 10 -2.54 -11.13 5.91
C ALA A 10 -3.37 -9.84 5.79
N LEU A 11 -4.69 -9.95 5.93
CA LEU A 11 -5.59 -8.78 5.93
C LEU A 11 -5.28 -7.82 7.08
N ILE A 12 -5.19 -8.31 8.32
CA ILE A 12 -4.99 -7.48 9.51
C ILE A 12 -3.62 -6.80 9.48
N VAL A 13 -2.56 -7.55 9.16
CA VAL A 13 -1.20 -7.00 9.07
C VAL A 13 -1.15 -5.91 8.00
N TRP A 14 -1.79 -6.13 6.85
CA TRP A 14 -1.73 -5.16 5.76
C TRP A 14 -2.60 -3.93 6.02
N LEU A 15 -3.91 -4.13 6.26
CA LEU A 15 -4.86 -3.05 6.50
C LEU A 15 -4.48 -2.26 7.76
N GLY A 16 -4.18 -2.96 8.87
CA GLY A 16 -3.76 -2.34 10.12
C GLY A 16 -2.43 -1.60 9.96
N GLY A 17 -1.46 -2.19 9.25
CA GLY A 17 -0.19 -1.53 8.94
C GLY A 17 -0.36 -0.25 8.12
N MET A 18 -1.22 -0.26 7.09
CA MET A 18 -1.52 0.94 6.31
C MET A 18 -2.19 2.02 7.16
N VAL A 19 -3.20 1.66 7.95
CA VAL A 19 -3.93 2.60 8.81
C VAL A 19 -2.97 3.23 9.83
N PHE A 20 -2.22 2.41 10.56
CA PHE A 20 -1.25 2.88 11.53
C PHE A 20 -0.19 3.79 10.89
N PHE A 21 0.39 3.38 9.76
CA PHE A 21 1.41 4.18 9.10
C PHE A 21 0.85 5.52 8.59
N SER A 22 -0.32 5.51 7.94
CA SER A 22 -0.89 6.69 7.28
C SER A 22 -1.42 7.72 8.26
N PHE A 23 -2.04 7.29 9.36
CA PHE A 23 -2.75 8.18 10.28
C PHE A 23 -2.02 8.44 11.59
N VAL A 24 -1.04 7.59 11.94
CA VAL A 24 -0.30 7.71 13.20
C VAL A 24 1.17 7.95 12.92
N ALA A 25 1.87 6.97 12.35
CA ALA A 25 3.33 7.00 12.27
C ALA A 25 3.85 8.16 11.41
N ALA A 26 3.39 8.29 10.16
CA ALA A 26 3.87 9.33 9.26
C ALA A 26 3.53 10.75 9.79
N PRO A 27 2.29 11.06 10.21
CA PRO A 27 1.98 12.35 10.84
C PRO A 27 2.85 12.64 12.06
N SER A 28 3.01 11.68 12.99
CA SER A 28 3.84 11.86 14.18
C SER A 28 5.31 12.14 13.82
N ILE A 29 5.87 11.46 12.81
CA ILE A 29 7.25 11.70 12.36
C ILE A 29 7.40 13.12 11.80
N PHE A 30 6.47 13.57 10.95
CA PHE A 30 6.52 14.92 10.36
C PHE A 30 6.21 16.04 11.36
N LEU A 31 5.47 15.75 12.44
CA LEU A 31 5.20 16.70 13.53
C LEU A 31 6.38 16.86 14.50
N THR A 32 7.17 15.79 14.69
CA THR A 32 8.25 15.76 15.69
C THR A 32 9.62 16.09 15.10
N LEU A 33 9.84 15.82 13.81
CA LEU A 33 11.11 16.05 13.13
C LEU A 33 11.01 17.18 12.10
N GLY A 34 12.14 17.83 11.81
CA GLY A 34 12.24 18.72 10.66
C GLY A 34 11.90 17.99 9.36
N ARG A 35 11.26 18.69 8.39
CA ARG A 35 10.69 18.10 7.17
C ARG A 35 11.67 17.24 6.37
N GLU A 36 12.93 17.64 6.31
CA GLU A 36 14.00 16.89 5.63
C GLU A 36 14.30 15.56 6.35
N THR A 37 14.56 15.62 7.65
CA THR A 37 14.82 14.44 8.50
C THR A 37 13.63 13.49 8.51
N ALA A 38 12.40 14.01 8.67
CA ALA A 38 11.17 13.24 8.58
C ALA A 38 11.06 12.51 7.24
N GLY A 39 11.33 13.23 6.15
CA GLY A 39 11.35 12.67 4.81
C GLY A 39 12.40 11.58 4.62
N ALA A 40 13.58 11.70 5.25
CA ALA A 40 14.62 10.68 5.22
C ALA A 40 14.20 9.40 5.97
N VAL A 41 13.65 9.55 7.19
CA VAL A 41 13.13 8.43 7.99
C VAL A 41 12.02 7.69 7.26
N VAL A 42 11.00 8.41 6.79
CA VAL A 42 9.88 7.83 6.02
C VAL A 42 10.38 7.20 4.72
N GLY A 43 11.36 7.82 4.06
CA GLY A 43 12.03 7.27 2.88
C GLY A 43 12.69 5.91 3.14
N ALA A 44 13.29 5.71 4.31
CA ALA A 44 13.87 4.43 4.71
C ALA A 44 12.83 3.35 5.06
N ILE A 45 11.63 3.77 5.47
CA ILE A 45 10.50 2.86 5.77
C ILE A 45 9.83 2.36 4.49
N PHE A 46 9.71 3.21 3.45
CA PHE A 46 8.94 2.90 2.24
C PHE A 46 9.30 1.58 1.53
N PRO A 47 10.58 1.20 1.34
CA PRO A 47 10.90 -0.08 0.72
C PRO A 47 10.31 -1.27 1.46
N LYS A 48 10.36 -1.25 2.80
CA LYS A 48 9.76 -2.29 3.65
C LYS A 48 8.24 -2.22 3.62
N TYR A 49 7.66 -1.02 3.61
CA TYR A 49 6.22 -0.82 3.47
C TYR A 49 5.67 -1.42 2.17
N PHE A 50 6.32 -1.15 1.03
CA PHE A 50 5.92 -1.72 -0.26
C PHE A 50 6.11 -3.24 -0.29
N MET A 51 7.23 -3.75 0.25
CA MET A 51 7.46 -5.20 0.36
C MET A 51 6.37 -5.89 1.17
N THR A 52 5.98 -5.34 2.33
CA THR A 52 4.84 -5.84 3.11
C THR A 52 3.57 -5.83 2.26
N GLY A 53 3.34 -4.78 1.47
CA GLY A 53 2.20 -4.71 0.55
C GLY A 53 2.20 -5.82 -0.50
N TYR A 54 3.34 -6.12 -1.11
CA TYR A 54 3.45 -7.21 -2.08
C TYR A 54 3.13 -8.56 -1.43
N VAL A 55 3.80 -8.87 -0.32
CA VAL A 55 3.67 -10.16 0.35
C VAL A 55 2.24 -10.36 0.86
N MET A 56 1.67 -9.36 1.53
CA MET A 56 0.33 -9.50 2.09
C MET A 56 -0.76 -9.50 1.03
N SER A 57 -0.66 -8.68 -0.02
CA SER A 57 -1.64 -8.67 -1.11
C SER A 57 -1.66 -9.97 -1.90
N SER A 58 -0.48 -10.51 -2.22
CA SER A 58 -0.35 -11.83 -2.85
C SER A 58 -0.87 -12.94 -1.96
N THR A 59 -0.53 -12.92 -0.66
CA THR A 59 -1.02 -13.92 0.31
C THR A 59 -2.54 -13.87 0.41
N LEU A 60 -3.12 -12.69 0.51
CA LEU A 60 -4.56 -12.48 0.62
C LEU A 60 -5.31 -12.99 -0.62
N LEU A 61 -4.80 -12.68 -1.82
CA LEU A 61 -5.37 -13.14 -3.09
C LEU A 61 -5.25 -14.67 -3.26
N LEU A 62 -4.08 -15.24 -2.98
CA LEU A 62 -3.84 -16.68 -3.12
C LEU A 62 -4.70 -17.48 -2.15
N THR A 63 -4.70 -17.12 -0.87
CA THR A 63 -5.53 -17.79 0.14
C THR A 63 -7.02 -17.71 -0.21
N PHE A 64 -7.49 -16.56 -0.71
CA PHE A 64 -8.86 -16.41 -1.19
C PHE A 64 -9.18 -17.36 -2.36
N LEU A 65 -8.29 -17.45 -3.36
CA LEU A 65 -8.48 -18.34 -4.51
C LEU A 65 -8.61 -19.81 -4.08
N PHE A 66 -7.83 -20.22 -3.07
CA PHE A 66 -7.91 -21.58 -2.53
C PHE A 66 -9.19 -21.82 -1.70
N ILE A 67 -9.58 -20.87 -0.85
CA ILE A 67 -10.81 -20.99 -0.02
C ILE A 67 -12.07 -21.02 -0.90
N CYS A 68 -12.12 -20.18 -1.93
CA CYS A 68 -13.30 -20.03 -2.79
C CYS A 68 -13.20 -20.83 -4.10
N ARG A 69 -12.24 -21.76 -4.23
CA ARG A 69 -11.90 -22.45 -5.49
C ARG A 69 -13.09 -23.10 -6.18
N ASP A 70 -13.98 -23.71 -5.40
CA ASP A 70 -15.09 -24.52 -5.91
C ASP A 70 -16.26 -23.64 -6.40
N ASN A 71 -16.24 -22.32 -6.15
CA ASN A 71 -17.30 -21.42 -6.57
C ASN A 71 -16.84 -19.97 -6.80
N LEU A 72 -15.74 -19.76 -7.55
CA LEU A 72 -15.21 -18.40 -7.81
C LEU A 72 -16.22 -17.47 -8.50
N ARG A 73 -17.18 -17.99 -9.28
CA ARG A 73 -18.20 -17.19 -9.95
C ARG A 73 -19.12 -16.47 -8.96
N ALA A 74 -19.52 -17.13 -7.87
CA ALA A 74 -20.32 -16.51 -6.81
C ALA A 74 -19.53 -15.43 -6.03
N PHE A 75 -18.20 -15.49 -6.09
CA PHE A 75 -17.28 -14.60 -5.36
C PHE A 75 -16.51 -13.65 -6.30
N LYS A 76 -17.09 -13.33 -7.47
CA LYS A 76 -16.46 -12.45 -8.47
C LYS A 76 -16.13 -11.06 -7.91
N ALA A 77 -17.02 -10.47 -7.12
CA ALA A 77 -16.80 -9.14 -6.54
C ALA A 77 -15.58 -9.10 -5.60
N PRO A 78 -15.49 -9.93 -4.54
CA PRO A 78 -14.31 -9.96 -3.68
C PRO A 78 -13.04 -10.37 -4.44
N LEU A 79 -13.13 -11.24 -5.46
CA LEU A 79 -11.98 -11.57 -6.31
C LEU A 79 -11.43 -10.34 -7.03
N VAL A 80 -12.31 -9.57 -7.69
CA VAL A 80 -11.90 -8.35 -8.40
C VAL A 80 -11.29 -7.33 -7.44
N ILE A 81 -11.89 -7.15 -6.26
CA ILE A 81 -11.37 -6.25 -5.23
C ILE A 81 -9.94 -6.65 -4.83
N LEU A 82 -9.70 -7.92 -4.47
CA LEU A 82 -8.37 -8.38 -4.06
C LEU A 82 -7.35 -8.32 -5.20
N ALA A 83 -7.75 -8.65 -6.42
CA ALA A 83 -6.90 -8.54 -7.60
C ALA A 83 -6.51 -7.08 -7.89
N SER A 84 -7.47 -6.15 -7.78
CA SER A 84 -7.23 -4.71 -7.91
C SER A 84 -6.30 -4.20 -6.80
N CYS A 85 -6.50 -4.59 -5.55
CA CYS A 85 -5.62 -4.26 -4.43
C CYS A 85 -4.18 -4.73 -4.68
N ALA A 86 -4.00 -5.97 -5.14
CA ALA A 86 -2.69 -6.51 -5.48
C ALA A 86 -2.05 -5.70 -6.63
N ALA A 87 -2.76 -5.53 -7.75
CA ALA A 87 -2.23 -4.76 -8.89
C ALA A 87 -1.80 -3.34 -8.48
N LEU A 88 -2.64 -2.64 -7.72
CA LEU A 88 -2.34 -1.30 -7.21
C LEU A 88 -1.15 -1.28 -6.24
N ALA A 89 -1.01 -2.30 -5.37
CA ALA A 89 0.15 -2.42 -4.49
C ALA A 89 1.45 -2.53 -5.28
N PHE A 90 1.50 -3.42 -6.27
CA PHE A 90 2.64 -3.60 -7.17
C PHE A 90 2.96 -2.32 -7.95
N VAL A 91 1.97 -1.69 -8.57
CA VAL A 91 2.14 -0.40 -9.29
C VAL A 91 2.65 0.70 -8.35
N SER A 92 2.12 0.78 -7.12
CA SER A 92 2.51 1.80 -6.14
C SER A 92 4.00 1.70 -5.79
N GLY A 93 4.53 0.51 -5.52
CA GLY A 93 5.94 0.41 -5.15
C GLY A 93 6.91 0.32 -6.34
N MET A 94 6.56 -0.44 -7.39
CA MET A 94 7.48 -0.71 -8.52
C MET A 94 7.52 0.46 -9.50
N VAL A 95 6.40 1.17 -9.72
CA VAL A 95 6.36 2.25 -10.70
C VAL A 95 6.41 3.60 -9.99
N VAL A 96 5.45 3.85 -9.10
CA VAL A 96 5.32 5.14 -8.42
C VAL A 96 6.45 5.35 -7.41
N GLY A 97 6.78 4.32 -6.63
CA GLY A 97 7.85 4.34 -5.62
C GLY A 97 9.25 4.47 -6.23
N GLU A 98 9.53 3.79 -7.34
CA GLU A 98 10.78 3.96 -8.10
C GLU A 98 10.92 5.39 -8.65
N LYS A 99 9.87 5.90 -9.30
CA LYS A 99 9.86 7.27 -9.82
C LYS A 99 10.06 8.31 -8.70
N ALA A 100 9.40 8.13 -7.56
CA ALA A 100 9.55 9.00 -6.40
C ALA A 100 10.99 8.99 -5.83
N ARG A 101 11.64 7.83 -5.76
CA ARG A 101 13.04 7.71 -5.35
C ARG A 101 13.97 8.42 -6.33
N GLY A 102 13.76 8.24 -7.63
CA GLY A 102 14.54 8.91 -8.67
C GLY A 102 14.45 10.43 -8.58
N ILE A 103 13.23 10.98 -8.49
CA ILE A 103 13.00 12.43 -8.33
C ILE A 103 13.66 12.95 -7.05
N LYS A 104 13.53 12.21 -5.94
CA LYS A 104 14.13 12.61 -4.65
C LYS A 104 15.66 12.61 -4.70
N ALA A 105 16.27 11.63 -5.35
CA ALA A 105 17.72 11.58 -5.54
C ALA A 105 18.21 12.76 -6.39
N ALA A 106 17.54 13.06 -7.50
CA ALA A 106 17.86 14.23 -8.33
C ALA A 106 17.72 15.55 -7.54
N MET A 107 16.66 15.68 -6.74
CA MET A 107 16.41 16.87 -5.91
C MET A 107 17.50 17.12 -4.86
N TYR A 108 18.11 16.06 -4.31
CA TYR A 108 19.24 16.19 -3.38
C TYR A 108 20.57 16.50 -4.08
N ALA A 109 20.73 16.09 -5.34
CA ALA A 109 21.91 16.39 -6.14
C ALA A 109 21.89 17.80 -6.74
N ALA A 110 20.70 18.37 -6.96
CA ALA A 110 20.51 19.70 -7.54
C ALA A 110 20.94 20.82 -6.58
N ALA A 111 21.60 21.84 -7.13
CA ALA A 111 21.89 23.08 -6.42
C ALA A 111 20.60 23.88 -6.15
N GLU A 112 20.63 24.79 -5.18
CA GLU A 112 19.51 25.71 -4.95
C GLU A 112 19.23 26.54 -6.20
N GLY A 113 17.97 26.56 -6.63
CA GLY A 113 17.56 27.23 -7.87
C GLY A 113 16.27 26.66 -8.46
N THR A 114 15.93 27.11 -9.67
CA THR A 114 14.69 26.76 -10.37
C THR A 114 14.53 25.25 -10.57
N GLU A 115 15.60 24.55 -10.94
CA GLU A 115 15.60 23.10 -11.16
C GLU A 115 15.17 22.32 -9.90
N LYS A 116 15.71 22.70 -8.73
CA LYS A 116 15.37 22.06 -7.46
C LYS A 116 13.91 22.28 -7.07
N GLU A 117 13.36 23.47 -7.34
CA GLU A 117 11.95 23.76 -7.10
C GLU A 117 11.03 22.99 -8.08
N GLU A 118 11.42 22.81 -9.35
CA GLU A 118 10.70 21.95 -10.29
C GLU A 118 10.69 20.48 -9.87
N LEU A 119 11.82 19.97 -9.38
CA LEU A 119 11.94 18.61 -8.84
C LEU A 119 11.09 18.42 -7.58
N LYS A 120 11.06 19.41 -6.69
CA LYS A 120 10.19 19.42 -5.50
C LYS A 120 8.71 19.40 -5.87
N ASN A 121 8.30 20.16 -6.88
CA ASN A 121 6.93 20.13 -7.41
C ASN A 121 6.58 18.76 -8.01
N SER A 122 7.51 18.18 -8.77
CA SER A 122 7.37 16.82 -9.33
C SER A 122 7.26 15.77 -8.22
N PHE A 123 8.03 15.93 -7.13
CA PHE A 123 7.95 15.07 -5.96
C PHE A 123 6.60 15.19 -5.26
N HIS A 124 6.06 16.40 -5.10
CA HIS A 124 4.71 16.60 -4.56
C HIS A 124 3.62 15.98 -5.44
N GLN A 125 3.76 16.01 -6.76
CA GLN A 125 2.82 15.35 -7.66
C GLN A 125 2.85 13.82 -7.49
N ILE A 126 4.03 13.20 -7.57
CA ILE A 126 4.15 11.74 -7.45
C ILE A 126 3.76 11.25 -6.05
N HIS A 127 4.06 12.03 -5.00
CA HIS A 127 3.62 11.74 -3.64
C HIS A 127 2.09 11.72 -3.54
N ARG A 128 1.39 12.72 -4.11
CA ARG A 128 -0.09 12.74 -4.15
C ARG A 128 -0.67 11.53 -4.87
N VAL A 129 -0.08 11.12 -5.98
CA VAL A 129 -0.48 9.91 -6.71
C VAL A 129 -0.32 8.67 -5.82
N SER A 130 0.84 8.52 -5.15
CA SER A 130 1.09 7.41 -4.23
C SER A 130 0.06 7.38 -3.09
N THR A 131 -0.24 8.53 -2.49
CA THR A 131 -1.23 8.65 -1.40
C THR A 131 -2.64 8.31 -1.89
N ALA A 132 -3.02 8.76 -3.09
CA ALA A 132 -4.32 8.43 -3.68
C ALA A 132 -4.47 6.92 -3.93
N ILE A 133 -3.44 6.26 -4.48
CA ILE A 133 -3.44 4.80 -4.63
C ILE A 133 -3.62 4.11 -3.28
N ASN A 134 -2.91 4.56 -2.25
CA ASN A 134 -3.01 3.97 -0.90
C ASN A 134 -4.42 4.12 -0.32
N ILE A 135 -5.07 5.28 -0.50
CA ILE A 135 -6.46 5.52 -0.07
C ILE A 135 -7.43 4.60 -0.82
N VAL A 136 -7.25 4.43 -2.14
CA VAL A 136 -8.08 3.51 -2.93
C VAL A 136 -7.95 2.08 -2.42
N ILE A 137 -6.72 1.60 -2.15
CA ILE A 137 -6.50 0.27 -1.57
C ILE A 137 -7.18 0.15 -0.20
N LEU A 138 -7.06 1.15 0.67
CA LEU A 138 -7.73 1.16 1.98
C LEU A 138 -9.25 1.01 1.84
N ILE A 139 -9.88 1.81 0.97
CA ILE A 139 -11.32 1.74 0.73
C ILE A 139 -11.71 0.36 0.21
N LEU A 140 -10.96 -0.17 -0.76
CA LEU A 140 -11.21 -1.50 -1.33
C LEU A 140 -11.08 -2.61 -0.28
N LEU A 141 -10.09 -2.55 0.60
CA LEU A 141 -9.94 -3.50 1.71
C LEU A 141 -11.06 -3.37 2.75
N LEU A 142 -11.53 -2.16 3.04
CA LEU A 142 -12.68 -1.94 3.92
C LEU A 142 -13.97 -2.51 3.31
N VAL A 143 -14.18 -2.33 2.01
CA VAL A 143 -15.28 -2.97 1.29
C VAL A 143 -15.14 -4.49 1.32
N TYR A 144 -13.92 -5.02 1.15
CA TYR A 144 -13.63 -6.45 1.26
C TYR A 144 -13.98 -7.05 2.63
N VAL A 145 -13.78 -6.30 3.72
CA VAL A 145 -14.16 -6.74 5.08
C VAL A 145 -15.65 -7.13 5.15
N GLY A 146 -16.53 -6.45 4.39
CA GLY A 146 -17.96 -6.81 4.32
C GLY A 146 -18.23 -8.19 3.71
N TYR A 147 -17.30 -8.74 2.93
CA TYR A 147 -17.40 -10.08 2.34
C TYR A 147 -16.81 -11.17 3.23
N LEU A 148 -16.11 -10.82 4.33
CA LEU A 148 -15.45 -11.80 5.20
C LEU A 148 -16.38 -12.87 5.77
N PRO A 149 -17.61 -12.58 6.25
CA PRO A 149 -18.49 -13.62 6.78
C PRO A 149 -18.76 -14.75 5.76
N ALA A 150 -18.94 -14.38 4.49
CA ALA A 150 -19.18 -15.34 3.41
C ALA A 150 -17.91 -16.15 3.06
N VAL A 151 -16.73 -15.54 3.17
CA VAL A 151 -15.43 -16.21 2.93
C VAL A 151 -15.07 -17.14 4.10
N ILE A 152 -15.28 -16.71 5.34
CA ILE A 152 -15.02 -17.51 6.55
C ILE A 152 -15.90 -18.75 6.58
N GLY A 153 -17.17 -18.66 6.17
CA GLY A 153 -18.08 -19.81 6.10
C GLY A 153 -17.67 -20.89 5.09
N ARG A 154 -16.65 -20.64 4.25
CA ARG A 154 -16.07 -21.61 3.29
C ARG A 154 -14.77 -22.26 3.79
N GLY A 155 -14.15 -21.69 4.84
CA GLY A 155 -12.79 -21.98 5.27
C GLY A 155 -12.60 -23.18 6.18
#